data_AF-A0A821X6H2-F1
#
_entry.id   AF-A0A821X6H2-F1
#
_cell.length_a   1.000
_cell.length_b   1.000
_cell.length_c   1.000
_cell.angle_alpha   90.00
_cell.angle_beta   90.00
_cell.angle_gamma   90.00
#
_symmetry.space_group_name_H-M   'P 1'
#
loop_
_entity.id
_entity.type
_entity.pdbx_description
1 polymer ?
#
loop_
_entity_poly.entity_id
_entity_poly.type
_entity_poly.pdbx_seq_one_letter_code
_entity_poly.pdbx_strand_id
1 'polypeptide(L)'
;MLCLLIAFIIIIYIFYRLYQHFFPTPNINPNDKYVLISGCDSGFGNGLAIELDKQGFNVLAGVYIPDSVASLKEKLSPKATVFRLDITKQQDIDSAFELVNKKNKSSSCTG
;
A
#
# COMPACT_ATOMS: atom_id res chain seq x y z
N MET A 1 37.26 -22.94 17.39
CA MET A 1 35.82 -23.06 17.01
C MET A 1 35.04 -21.77 17.27
N LEU A 2 35.15 -21.15 18.45
CA LEU A 2 34.46 -19.89 18.77
C LEU A 2 34.84 -18.71 17.83
N CYS A 3 36.14 -18.55 17.51
CA CYS A 3 36.59 -17.48 16.61
C CYS A 3 36.02 -17.62 15.18
N LEU A 4 35.82 -18.85 14.69
CA LEU A 4 35.23 -19.10 13.38
C LEU A 4 33.74 -18.74 13.36
N LEU A 5 33.02 -19.01 14.45
CA LEU A 5 31.62 -18.62 14.61
C LEU A 5 31.47 -17.09 14.65
N ILE A 6 32.35 -16.40 15.39
CA ILE A 6 32.35 -14.93 15.46
C ILE A 6 32.63 -14.32 14.08
N ALA A 7 33.64 -14.82 13.36
CA ALA A 7 33.96 -14.35 12.01
C ALA A 7 32.78 -14.56 11.05
N PHE A 8 32.08 -15.70 11.13
CA PHE A 8 30.91 -15.98 10.30
C PHE A 8 29.73 -15.02 10.58
N ILE A 9 29.44 -14.73 11.85
CA ILE A 9 28.41 -13.75 12.24
C ILE A 9 28.77 -12.35 11.72
N ILE A 10 30.04 -11.95 11.81
CA ILE A 10 30.52 -10.66 11.29
C ILE A 10 30.34 -10.60 9.76
N ILE A 11 30.68 -11.66 9.03
CA ILE A 11 30.49 -11.72 7.58
C ILE A 11 29.00 -11.61 7.22
N ILE A 12 28.11 -12.34 7.91
CA ILE A 12 26.65 -12.24 7.70
C ILE A 12 26.16 -10.83 7.99
N TYR A 13 26.62 -10.19 9.07
CA TYR A 13 26.23 -8.84 9.41
C TYR A 13 26.70 -7.82 8.35
N ILE A 14 27.95 -7.94 7.90
CA ILE A 14 28.50 -7.09 6.82
C ILE A 14 27.70 -7.31 5.53
N PHE A 15 27.40 -8.56 5.17
CA PHE A 15 26.60 -8.89 3.98
C PHE A 15 25.18 -8.35 4.10
N TYR A 16 24.51 -8.49 5.25
CA TYR A 16 23.19 -7.93 5.51
C TYR A 16 23.20 -6.40 5.40
N ARG A 17 24.22 -5.74 5.94
CA ARG A 17 24.39 -4.29 5.83
C ARG A 17 24.64 -3.86 4.39
N LEU A 18 25.46 -4.59 3.63
CA LEU A 18 25.69 -4.35 2.20
C LEU A 18 24.41 -4.55 1.39
N TYR A 19 23.63 -5.59 1.69
CA TYR A 19 22.34 -5.84 1.05
C TYR A 19 21.35 -4.71 1.33
N GLN A 20 21.22 -4.27 2.58
CA GLN A 20 20.37 -3.12 2.93
C GLN A 20 20.86 -1.80 2.30
N HIS A 21 22.17 -1.64 2.12
CA HIS A 21 22.73 -0.45 1.48
C HIS A 21 22.52 -0.45 -0.05
N PHE A 22 22.60 -1.61 -0.69
CA PHE A 22 22.33 -1.76 -2.13
C PHE A 22 20.84 -1.76 -2.46
N PHE A 23 19.99 -2.23 -1.55
CA PHE A 23 18.53 -2.19 -1.65
C PHE A 23 17.95 -1.30 -0.56
N PRO A 24 18.21 0.02 -0.59
CA PRO A 24 17.64 0.94 0.38
C PRO A 24 16.13 0.91 0.24
N THR A 25 15.42 0.61 1.32
CA THR A 25 13.98 0.78 1.35
C THR A 25 13.68 2.27 1.25
N PRO A 26 12.82 2.71 0.32
CA PRO A 26 12.47 4.12 0.23
C PRO A 26 11.78 4.53 1.53
N ASN A 27 12.38 5.48 2.25
CA ASN A 27 11.82 6.01 3.49
C ASN A 27 10.68 6.98 3.15
N ILE A 28 9.50 6.41 2.87
CA ILE A 28 8.28 7.14 2.60
C ILE A 28 7.48 7.18 3.89
N ASN A 29 7.21 8.38 4.42
CA ASN A 29 6.25 8.52 5.53
C ASN A 29 4.83 8.26 4.99
N PRO A 30 4.14 7.21 5.45
CA PRO A 30 2.89 6.76 4.87
C PRO A 30 1.67 7.57 5.34
N ASN A 31 1.77 8.26 6.49
CA ASN A 31 0.61 8.84 7.18
C ASN A 31 -0.17 9.89 6.36
N ASP A 32 0.52 10.67 5.52
CA ASP A 32 -0.08 11.73 4.70
C ASP A 32 -0.11 11.40 3.21
N LYS A 33 0.12 10.13 2.87
CA LYS A 33 0.16 9.65 1.49
C LYS A 33 -1.06 8.81 1.17
N TYR A 34 -1.59 9.01 -0.03
CA TYR A 34 -2.67 8.23 -0.59
C TYR A 34 -2.13 7.30 -1.67
N VAL A 35 -2.67 6.08 -1.74
CA VAL A 35 -2.34 5.13 -2.80
C VAL A 35 -3.64 4.62 -3.41
N LEU A 36 -3.82 4.82 -4.71
CA LEU A 36 -4.92 4.24 -5.48
C LEU A 36 -4.47 2.92 -6.10
N ILE A 37 -5.25 1.87 -5.88
CA ILE A 37 -4.99 0.53 -6.41
C ILE A 37 -6.25 0.07 -7.14
N SER A 38 -6.15 -0.26 -8.42
CA SER A 38 -7.22 -0.93 -9.19
C SER A 38 -7.10 -2.46 -9.08
N GLY A 39 -8.20 -3.18 -9.27
CA GLY A 39 -8.19 -4.65 -9.28
C GLY A 39 -7.95 -5.27 -7.92
N CYS A 40 -8.58 -4.71 -6.87
CA CYS A 40 -8.42 -5.19 -5.49
C CYS A 40 -9.35 -6.36 -5.12
N ASP A 41 -10.07 -6.93 -6.08
CA ASP A 41 -11.04 -8.01 -5.83
C ASP A 41 -10.39 -9.25 -5.21
N SER A 42 -9.20 -9.63 -5.72
CA SER A 42 -8.46 -10.81 -5.27
C SER A 42 -6.98 -10.70 -5.65
N GLY A 43 -6.20 -11.73 -5.32
CA GLY A 43 -4.81 -11.88 -5.74
C GLY A 43 -3.91 -10.74 -5.25
N PHE A 44 -3.04 -10.27 -6.14
CA PHE A 44 -1.99 -9.31 -5.79
C PHE A 44 -2.54 -7.95 -5.36
N GLY A 45 -3.51 -7.38 -6.09
CA GLY A 45 -4.09 -6.08 -5.75
C GLY A 45 -4.74 -6.07 -4.36
N ASN A 46 -5.43 -7.17 -4.01
CA ASN A 46 -6.02 -7.37 -2.69
C ASN A 46 -4.96 -7.42 -1.58
N GLY A 47 -3.92 -8.24 -1.78
CA GLY A 47 -2.81 -8.35 -0.83
C GLY A 47 -2.04 -7.03 -0.67
N LEU A 48 -1.81 -6.33 -1.78
CA LEU A 48 -1.14 -5.02 -1.78
C LEU A 48 -1.95 -3.96 -1.03
N ALA A 49 -3.27 -3.92 -1.23
CA ALA A 49 -4.15 -3.00 -0.50
C ALA A 49 -4.06 -3.22 1.02
N ILE A 50 -4.10 -4.48 1.45
CA ILE A 50 -3.99 -4.84 2.87
C ILE A 50 -2.60 -4.50 3.43
N GLU A 51 -1.54 -4.79 2.68
CA GLU A 51 -0.17 -4.54 3.14
C GLU A 51 0.15 -3.05 3.24
N LEU A 52 -0.26 -2.24 2.26
CA LEU A 52 -0.06 -0.79 2.31
C LEU A 52 -0.91 -0.11 3.39
N ASP A 53 -2.11 -0.59 3.64
CA ASP A 53 -2.94 -0.08 4.75
C ASP A 53 -2.30 -0.40 6.12
N LYS A 54 -1.75 -1.61 6.29
CA LYS A 54 -0.96 -1.98 7.49
C LYS A 54 0.28 -1.12 7.67
N GLN A 55 0.94 -0.75 6.57
CA GLN A 55 2.08 0.16 6.60
C GLN A 55 1.66 1.61 6.90
N GLY A 56 0.36 1.92 6.94
CA GLY A 56 -0.17 3.22 7.36
C GLY A 56 -0.54 4.17 6.23
N PHE A 57 -0.54 3.70 4.97
CA PHE A 57 -0.98 4.50 3.83
C PHE A 57 -2.49 4.68 3.83
N ASN A 58 -2.96 5.80 3.29
CA ASN A 58 -4.39 6.00 3.03
C ASN A 58 -4.77 5.30 1.71
N VAL A 59 -5.22 4.05 1.80
CA VAL A 59 -5.51 3.22 0.63
C VAL A 59 -6.87 3.56 0.01
N LEU A 60 -6.88 3.78 -1.30
CA LEU A 60 -8.08 3.89 -2.13
C LEU A 60 -8.14 2.63 -3.00
N ALA A 61 -8.95 1.66 -2.62
CA ALA A 61 -9.03 0.35 -3.27
C ALA A 61 -10.21 0.30 -4.26
N GLY A 62 -9.90 0.22 -5.54
CA GLY A 62 -10.85 0.01 -6.62
C GLY A 62 -11.08 -1.47 -6.89
N VAL A 63 -12.34 -1.90 -6.81
CA VAL A 63 -12.77 -3.29 -7.07
C VAL A 63 -13.72 -3.37 -8.25
N TYR A 64 -13.66 -4.45 -9.03
CA TYR A 64 -14.55 -4.70 -10.16
C TYR A 64 -15.82 -5.48 -9.77
N ILE A 65 -15.76 -6.30 -8.72
CA ILE A 65 -16.88 -7.12 -8.25
C ILE A 65 -17.50 -6.42 -7.05
N PRO A 66 -18.76 -5.94 -7.10
CA PRO A 66 -19.39 -5.24 -5.98
C PRO A 66 -19.37 -6.03 -4.66
N ASP A 67 -19.53 -7.35 -4.74
CA ASP A 67 -19.55 -8.23 -3.56
C ASP A 67 -18.19 -8.31 -2.85
N SER A 68 -17.09 -8.01 -3.54
CA SER A 68 -15.75 -7.98 -2.93
C SER A 68 -15.55 -6.76 -2.02
N VAL A 69 -16.39 -5.71 -2.14
CA VAL A 69 -16.30 -4.48 -1.35
C VAL A 69 -16.38 -4.77 0.15
N ALA A 70 -17.38 -5.53 0.59
CA ALA A 70 -17.60 -5.79 2.02
C ALA A 70 -16.45 -6.60 2.61
N SER A 71 -16.07 -7.70 1.95
CA SER A 71 -14.99 -8.58 2.41
C SER A 71 -13.62 -7.90 2.44
N LEU A 72 -13.33 -6.98 1.52
CA LEU A 72 -12.10 -6.20 1.56
C LEU A 72 -12.16 -5.11 2.64
N LYS A 73 -13.30 -4.42 2.81
CA LYS A 73 -13.47 -3.42 3.88
C LYS A 73 -13.22 -3.99 5.27
N GLU A 74 -13.66 -5.21 5.55
CA GLU A 74 -13.43 -5.87 6.84
C GLU A 74 -11.95 -6.14 7.14
N LYS A 75 -11.11 -6.24 6.10
CA LYS A 75 -9.67 -6.52 6.22
C LYS A 75 -8.82 -5.24 6.31
N LEU A 76 -9.41 -4.08 6.02
CA LEU A 76 -8.73 -2.81 5.97
C LEU A 76 -9.10 -1.93 7.17
N SER A 77 -8.23 -0.98 7.48
CA SER A 77 -8.46 0.02 8.49
C SER A 77 -9.58 0.99 8.09
N PRO A 78 -10.18 1.73 9.05
CA PRO A 78 -11.18 2.76 8.76
C PRO A 78 -10.68 3.90 7.86
N LYS A 79 -9.36 4.06 7.69
CA LYS A 79 -8.78 5.08 6.82
C LYS A 79 -8.92 4.70 5.34
N ALA A 80 -8.96 3.40 5.03
CA ALA A 80 -9.06 2.92 3.67
C ALA A 80 -10.46 3.18 3.08
N THR A 81 -10.50 3.48 1.78
CA THR A 81 -11.75 3.65 1.04
C THR A 81 -11.82 2.59 -0.05
N VAL A 82 -12.79 1.68 0.05
CA VAL A 82 -13.07 0.67 -0.98
C VAL A 82 -14.27 1.11 -1.80
N PHE A 83 -14.13 1.11 -3.13
CA PHE A 83 -15.16 1.56 -4.06
C PHE A 83 -15.14 0.76 -5.38
N ARG A 84 -16.25 0.79 -6.09
CA ARG A 84 -16.40 0.13 -7.40
C ARG A 84 -15.60 0.90 -8.46
N LEU A 85 -14.77 0.21 -9.23
CA LEU A 85 -13.97 0.78 -10.32
C LEU A 85 -13.85 -0.19 -11.50
N ASP A 86 -14.60 0.08 -12.56
CA ASP A 86 -14.46 -0.57 -13.85
C ASP A 86 -13.56 0.28 -14.75
N ILE A 87 -12.32 -0.17 -14.95
CA ILE A 87 -11.35 0.55 -15.80
C ILE A 87 -11.75 0.58 -17.28
N THR A 88 -12.80 -0.14 -17.69
CA THR A 88 -13.33 -0.10 -19.05
C THR A 88 -14.43 0.95 -19.23
N LYS A 89 -14.96 1.52 -18.12
CA LYS A 89 -16.04 2.51 -18.13
C LYS A 89 -15.51 3.87 -17.74
N GLN A 90 -15.63 4.83 -18.65
CA GLN A 90 -15.18 6.21 -18.40
C GLN A 90 -15.86 6.83 -17.17
N GLN A 91 -17.15 6.55 -16.97
CA GLN A 91 -17.92 7.04 -15.82
C GLN A 91 -17.33 6.59 -14.46
N ASP A 92 -16.86 5.35 -14.38
CA ASP A 92 -16.23 4.81 -13.16
C ASP A 92 -14.85 5.46 -12.95
N ILE A 93 -14.10 5.69 -14.02
CA ILE A 93 -12.80 6.38 -13.98
C ILE A 93 -12.97 7.83 -13.52
N ASP A 94 -13.95 8.56 -14.06
CA ASP A 94 -14.23 9.95 -13.71
C ASP A 94 -14.62 10.05 -12.22
N SER A 95 -15.48 9.13 -11.75
CA SER A 95 -15.88 9.05 -10.33
C SER A 95 -14.68 8.76 -9.41
N ALA A 96 -13.76 7.89 -9.83
CA ALA A 96 -12.53 7.60 -9.09
C ALA A 96 -11.60 8.82 -9.04
N PHE A 97 -11.49 9.55 -10.15
CA PHE A 97 -10.70 10.78 -10.24
C PHE A 97 -11.25 11.87 -9.31
N GLU A 98 -12.56 12.06 -9.28
CA GLU A 98 -13.22 12.98 -8.34
C GLU A 98 -12.97 12.59 -6.88
N LEU A 99 -13.07 11.30 -6.55
CA LEU A 99 -12.76 10.77 -5.23
C LEU A 99 -11.33 11.14 -4.79
N VAL A 100 -10.34 10.88 -5.67
CA VAL A 100 -8.93 11.19 -5.41
C VAL A 100 -8.73 12.70 -5.23
N ASN A 101 -9.31 13.52 -6.09
CA ASN A 101 -9.22 14.98 -5.98
C ASN A 101 -9.83 15.50 -4.68
N LYS A 102 -10.96 14.94 -4.26
CA LYS A 102 -11.60 15.30 -2.98
C LYS A 102 -10.68 14.98 -1.81
N LYS A 103 -10.06 13.79 -1.79
CA LYS A 103 -9.14 13.37 -0.73
C LYS A 103 -7.86 14.22 -0.70
N ASN A 104 -7.30 14.56 -1.86
CA ASN A 104 -6.12 15.43 -1.96
C ASN A 104 -6.38 16.87 -1.51
N LYS A 105 -7.59 17.41 -1.72
CA LYS A 105 -7.95 18.74 -1.21
C LYS A 105 -8.09 18.75 0.31
N SER A 106 -8.65 17.69 0.89
CA SER A 106 -8.82 17.57 2.34
C SER A 106 -7.49 17.50 3.10
N SER A 107 -6.40 17.00 2.50
CA SER A 107 -5.06 17.01 3.11
C SER A 107 -4.32 18.34 2.98
N SER A 108 -4.75 19.27 2.11
CA SER A 108 -4.17 20.62 2.00
C SER A 108 -4.74 21.63 3.00
N CYS A 109 -5.92 21.39 3.58
CA CYS A 109 -6.56 22.33 4.51
C CYS A 109 -6.22 22.08 5.99
N THR A 110 -5.29 21.18 6.29
CA THR A 110 -4.90 20.81 7.67
C THR A 110 -3.49 21.27 8.05
N GLY A 111 -2.87 22.13 7.23
CA GLY A 111 -1.56 22.74 7.48
C GLY A 111 -1.66 24.13 8.06
#